data_AF-C4KA27-F1
#
_entry.id   AF-C4KA27-F1
#
_cell.length_a   1.000
_cell.length_b   1.000
_cell.length_c   1.000
_cell.angle_alpha   90.00
_cell.angle_beta   90.00
_cell.angle_gamma   90.00
#
_symmetry.space_group_name_H-M   'P 1'
#
loop_
_entity.id
_entity.type
_entity.pdbx_description
1 polymer ?
#
loop_
_entity_poly.entity_id
_entity_poly.type
_entity_poly.pdbx_seq_one_letter_code
_entity_poly.pdbx_strand_id
1 'polypeptide(L)' 'MRKGLAGQRLVAVFIAGLVLLNYPILSLFDRPQTVLGLPLLHVYLFSVWVALILVVAWIVERGAR' A
#
# COMPACT_ATOMS: atom_id res chain seq x y z
N MET A 1 14.92 -14.59 -18.30
CA MET A 1 13.53 -14.07 -18.30
C MET A 1 12.99 -13.62 -16.93
N ARG A 2 13.64 -13.87 -15.77
CA ARG A 2 13.10 -13.50 -14.44
C ARG A 2 12.92 -11.98 -14.18
N LYS A 3 13.65 -11.11 -14.88
CA LYS A 3 13.53 -9.64 -14.75
C LYS A 3 12.13 -9.10 -15.08
N GLY A 4 11.39 -9.75 -15.99
CA GLY A 4 10.03 -9.32 -16.37
C GLY A 4 8.99 -9.47 -15.25
N LEU A 5 9.10 -10.53 -14.44
CA LEU A 5 8.15 -10.81 -13.35
C LEU A 5 8.29 -9.84 -12.18
N ALA A 6 9.52 -9.41 -11.86
CA ALA A 6 9.74 -8.43 -10.79
C ALA A 6 9.12 -7.07 -11.15
N GLY A 7 9.31 -6.62 -12.40
CA GLY A 7 8.68 -5.41 -12.92
C GLY A 7 7.15 -5.50 -12.90
N GLN A 8 6.58 -6.61 -13.36
CA GLN A 8 5.13 -6.82 -13.36
C GLN A 8 4.53 -6.82 -11.94
N ARG A 9 5.25 -7.40 -10.96
CA ARG A 9 4.84 -7.35 -9.54
C ARG A 9 4.88 -5.93 -8.99
N LEU A 10 5.89 -5.13 -9.33
CA LEU A 10 5.95 -3.72 -8.92
C LEU A 10 4.79 -2.90 -9.50
N VAL A 11 4.45 -3.14 -10.78
CA VAL A 11 3.29 -2.49 -11.43
C VAL A 11 1.99 -2.89 -10.73
N ALA A 12 1.82 -4.17 -10.37
CA ALA A 12 0.65 -4.62 -9.62
C ALA A 12 0.55 -3.95 -8.25
N VAL A 13 1.67 -3.79 -7.53
CA VAL A 13 1.72 -3.09 -6.23
C VAL A 13 1.41 -1.60 -6.40
N PHE A 14 1.89 -0.97 -7.47
CA PHE A 14 1.57 0.42 -7.78
C PHE A 14 0.07 0.62 -8.05
N ILE A 15 -0.54 -0.23 -8.87
CA ILE A 15 -1.99 -0.20 -9.14
C ILE A 15 -2.77 -0.46 -7.85
N ALA A 16 -2.34 -1.42 -7.02
CA ALA A 16 -2.96 -1.67 -5.72
C ALA A 16 -2.88 -0.44 -4.81
N GLY A 17 -1.73 0.24 -4.78
CA GLY A 17 -1.55 1.50 -4.06
C GLY A 17 -2.49 2.60 -4.56
N LEU A 18 -2.62 2.76 -5.88
CA LEU A 18 -3.57 3.72 -6.47
C LEU A 18 -5.01 3.41 -6.07
N VAL A 19 -5.41 2.13 -6.03
CA VAL A 19 -6.77 1.74 -5.63
C VAL A 19 -6.98 1.97 -4.13
N LEU A 20 -6.07 1.52 -3.28
CA LEU A 20 -6.22 1.63 -1.82
C LEU A 20 -6.13 3.08 -1.32
N LEU A 21 -5.35 3.92 -2.00
CA LEU A 21 -5.13 5.32 -1.62
C LEU A 21 -5.97 6.30 -2.45
N ASN A 22 -6.94 5.82 -3.23
CA ASN A 22 -7.84 6.74 -3.93
C ASN A 22 -8.85 7.37 -2.97
N TYR A 23 -9.36 8.55 -3.34
CA TYR A 23 -10.36 9.24 -2.52
C TYR A 23 -11.63 8.42 -2.24
N PRO A 24 -12.23 7.68 -3.20
CA PRO A 24 -13.39 6.84 -2.92
C PRO A 24 -13.17 5.82 -1.79
N ILE A 25 -12.05 5.08 -1.79
CA ILE A 25 -11.74 4.13 -0.72
C ILE A 25 -11.43 4.87 0.58
N LEU A 26 -10.64 5.95 0.53
CA LEU A 26 -10.31 6.75 1.72
C LEU A 26 -11.57 7.30 2.40
N SER A 27 -12.54 7.76 1.63
CA SER A 27 -13.81 8.29 2.15
C SER A 27 -14.62 7.26 2.94
N LEU A 28 -14.39 5.96 2.75
CA LEU A 28 -15.03 4.91 3.57
C LEU A 28 -14.52 4.93 5.02
N PHE A 29 -13.26 5.33 5.21
CA PHE A 29 -12.56 5.43 6.48
C PHE A 29 -12.57 6.83 7.08
N ASP A 30 -13.01 7.84 6.32
CA ASP A 30 -13.21 9.21 6.78
C ASP A 30 -14.50 9.33 7.61
N ARG A 31 -14.51 8.62 8.73
CA ARG A 31 -15.57 8.64 9.73
C ARG A 31 -15.03 9.22 11.03
N PRO A 32 -15.89 9.80 11.89
CA PRO A 32 -15.49 10.30 13.20
C PRO A 32 -15.19 9.15 14.20
N GLN A 33 -14.60 8.06 13.73
CA GLN A 33 -14.12 6.94 14.52
C GLN A 33 -12.64 7.15 14.83
N THR A 34 -12.25 6.80 16.04
CA THR A 34 -10.87 6.89 16.50
C THR A 34 -10.36 5.50 16.92
N VAL A 35 -9.07 5.28 16.69
CA VAL A 35 -8.32 4.10 17.13
C VAL A 35 -7.17 4.61 17.97
N LEU A 36 -7.11 4.22 19.25
CA LEU A 36 -6.10 4.70 20.21
C LEU A 36 -6.01 6.24 20.30
N GLY A 37 -7.14 6.95 20.09
CA GLY A 37 -7.20 8.42 20.08
C GLY A 37 -6.82 9.07 18.74
N LEU A 38 -6.39 8.30 17.73
CA LEU A 38 -6.08 8.79 16.39
C LEU A 38 -7.28 8.60 15.45
N PRO A 39 -7.54 9.51 14.50
CA PRO A 39 -8.60 9.30 13.52
C PRO A 39 -8.34 8.06 12.67
N LEU A 40 -9.37 7.26 12.43
CA LEU A 40 -9.29 5.99 11.69
C LEU A 40 -8.64 6.16 10.31
N LEU A 41 -8.96 7.26 9.61
CA LEU A 41 -8.39 7.60 8.31
C LEU A 41 -6.86 7.63 8.32
N HIS A 42 -6.26 8.24 9.36
CA HIS A 42 -4.81 8.36 9.48
C HIS A 42 -4.18 6.99 9.72
N VAL A 43 -4.78 6.19 10.62
CA VAL A 43 -4.31 4.84 10.91
C VAL A 43 -4.35 3.97 9.65
N TYR A 44 -5.43 4.05 8.88
CA TYR A 44 -5.54 3.36 7.59
C TYR A 44 -4.44 3.81 6.61
N LEU A 45 -4.30 5.13 6.39
CA LEU A 45 -3.35 5.71 5.44
C LEU A 45 -1.91 5.25 5.73
N PHE A 46 -1.47 5.40 6.99
CA PHE A 46 -0.12 5.00 7.38
C PHE A 46 0.07 3.49 7.33
N SER A 47 -0.95 2.69 7.66
CA SER A 47 -0.87 1.23 7.59
C SER A 47 -0.69 0.74 6.15
N VAL A 48 -1.50 1.26 5.21
CA VAL A 48 -1.38 0.93 3.78
C VAL A 48 -0.01 1.37 3.26
N TRP A 49 0.45 2.56 3.64
CA TRP A 49 1.74 3.08 3.20
C TRP A 49 2.91 2.21 3.65
N VAL A 50 2.95 1.81 4.92
CA VAL A 50 3.97 0.89 5.46
C VAL A 50 3.90 -0.46 4.75
N ALA A 51 2.70 -1.01 4.53
CA ALA A 51 2.53 -2.28 3.82
C ALA A 51 3.08 -2.20 2.39
N LEU A 52 2.83 -1.11 1.66
CA LEU A 52 3.39 -0.90 0.31
C LEU A 52 4.92 -0.88 0.33
N ILE A 53 5.53 -0.15 1.28
CA ILE A 53 7.00 -0.10 1.41
C ILE A 53 7.57 -1.50 1.66
N LEU A 54 6.99 -2.26 2.60
CA LEU A 54 7.46 -3.62 2.91
C LEU A 54 7.35 -4.56 1.72
N VAL A 55 6.24 -4.51 0.98
CA VAL A 55 6.04 -5.34 -0.22
C VAL A 55 7.02 -4.95 -1.33
N VAL A 56 7.22 -3.66 -1.57
CA VAL A 56 8.21 -3.17 -2.56
C VAL A 56 9.62 -3.62 -2.18
N ALA A 57 10.03 -3.38 -0.93
CA ALA A 57 11.34 -3.80 -0.42
C ALA A 57 11.55 -5.31 -0.63
N TRP A 58 10.56 -6.12 -0.27
CA TRP A 58 10.60 -7.56 -0.44
C TRP A 58 10.69 -8.02 -1.91
N ILE A 59 9.94 -7.38 -2.82
CA ILE A 59 10.01 -7.71 -4.25
C ILE A 59 11.39 -7.36 -4.80
N VAL A 60 11.94 -6.19 -4.44
CA VAL A 60 13.24 -5.73 -4.91
C VAL A 60 14.36 -6.63 -4.37
N GLU A 61 14.36 -6.94 -3.06
CA GLU A 61 15.34 -7.83 -2.46
C GLU A 61 15.34 -9.24 -3.07
N ARG A 62 14.15 -9.78 -3.37
CA ARG A 62 14.02 -11.09 -4.04
C ARG A 62 14.36 -11.05 -5.52
N GLY A 63 14.27 -9.89 -6.17
CA GLY A 63 14.67 -9.71 -7.56
C GLY A 63 16.17 -9.43 -7.73
N ALA A 64 16.84 -8.95 -6.67
CA ALA A 64 18.27 -8.69 -6.63
C ALA A 64 19.11 -9.94 -6.28
N ARG A 65 18.53 -10.92 -5.59
CA ARG A 65 19.09 -12.27 -5.41
C ARG A 65 18.91 -13.13 -6.66
#